data_AF-A0A3D3S3S5-F1
#
_entry.id   AF-A0A3D3S3S5-F1
#
_cell.length_a   1.000
_cell.length_b   1.000
_cell.length_c   1.000
_cell.angle_alpha   90.00
_cell.angle_beta   90.00
_cell.angle_gamma   90.00
#
_symmetry.space_group_name_H-M   'P 1'
#
loop_
_entity.id
_entity.type
_entity.pdbx_description
1 polymer ?
#
loop_
_entity_poly.entity_id
_entity_poly.type
_entity_poly.pdbx_seq_one_letter_code
_entity_poly.pdbx_strand_id
1 'polypeptide(L)'
;IMIANFAAMDIKPGSMGKPLPGIEAAIVSPAPDGTLAFVPDGEQGQLALKTGWPSMFRGYLGEDARYRTCFVGDWYLSGDVAR
;
A
#
# COMPACT_ATOMS: atom_id res chain seq x y z
N ILE A 1 -8.91 -7.66 1.29
CA ILE A 1 -9.33 -6.37 0.70
C ILE A 1 -8.78 -5.27 1.60
N MET A 2 -7.99 -4.33 1.10
CA MET A 2 -7.32 -3.30 1.91
C MET A 2 -7.88 -1.89 1.69
N ILE A 3 -8.29 -1.58 0.45
CA ILE A 3 -8.95 -0.33 0.05
C ILE A 3 -10.33 -0.68 -0.49
N ALA A 4 -11.39 0.01 -0.02
CA ALA A 4 -12.76 -0.23 -0.47
C ALA A 4 -13.68 1.00 -0.26
N ASN A 5 -14.83 0.99 -0.93
CA ASN A 5 -15.95 1.86 -0.59
C ASN A 5 -16.79 1.24 0.54
N PHE A 6 -17.14 2.04 1.55
CA PHE A 6 -18.08 1.61 2.59
C PHE A 6 -19.52 1.92 2.19
N ALA A 7 -20.47 1.17 2.77
CA ALA A 7 -21.90 1.37 2.51
C ALA A 7 -22.38 2.81 2.79
N ALA A 8 -21.72 3.52 3.71
CA ALA A 8 -22.05 4.89 4.10
C ALA A 8 -21.27 5.97 3.32
N MET A 9 -20.52 5.61 2.28
CA MET A 9 -19.73 6.55 1.49
C MET A 9 -20.34 6.83 0.13
N ASP A 10 -20.22 8.07 -0.32
CA ASP A 10 -20.45 8.41 -1.72
C ASP A 10 -19.44 7.70 -2.63
N ILE A 11 -19.94 7.09 -3.70
CA ILE A 11 -19.11 6.39 -4.68
C ILE A 11 -18.58 7.41 -5.69
N LYS A 12 -17.26 7.42 -5.87
CA LYS A 12 -16.58 8.20 -6.91
C LYS A 12 -16.11 7.25 -8.03
N PRO A 13 -16.70 7.29 -9.24
CA PRO A 13 -16.25 6.45 -10.35
C PRO A 13 -14.74 6.61 -10.61
N GLY A 14 -14.05 5.48 -10.78
CA GLY A 14 -12.59 5.45 -10.93
C GLY A 14 -11.79 5.48 -9.63
N SER A 15 -12.44 5.58 -8.46
CA SER A 15 -11.80 5.43 -7.15
C SER A 15 -12.04 4.05 -6.56
N MET A 16 -11.00 3.47 -5.97
CA MET A 16 -11.08 2.24 -5.17
C MET A 16 -11.68 2.46 -3.77
N GLY A 17 -11.88 3.73 -3.35
CA GLY A 17 -12.42 4.10 -2.05
C GLY A 17 -11.34 4.51 -1.06
N LYS A 18 -11.45 4.03 0.19
CA LYS A 18 -10.56 4.39 1.31
C LYS A 18 -9.97 3.14 1.97
N PRO A 19 -8.85 3.28 2.71
CA PRO A 19 -8.33 2.19 3.54
C PRO A 19 -9.38 1.68 4.52
N LEU A 20 -9.41 0.36 4.74
CA LEU A 20 -10.23 -0.24 5.79
C LEU A 20 -9.82 0.31 7.18
N PRO A 21 -10.72 0.33 8.18
CA PRO A 21 -10.35 0.69 9.55
C PRO A 21 -9.18 -0.14 10.06
N GLY A 22 -8.15 0.53 10.59
CA GLY A 22 -6.91 -0.09 11.07
C GLY A 22 -5.87 -0.38 9.97
N ILE A 23 -6.17 -0.09 8.70
CA ILE A 23 -5.19 -0.12 7.62
C ILE A 23 -4.68 1.30 7.38
N GLU A 24 -3.37 1.48 7.50
CA GLU A 24 -2.70 2.71 7.11
C GLU A 24 -2.09 2.51 5.72
N ALA A 25 -2.47 3.39 4.79
CA ALA A 25 -2.04 3.35 3.40
C ALA A 25 -1.46 4.70 2.98
N ALA A 26 -0.47 4.66 2.11
CA ALA A 26 0.18 5.85 1.55
C ALA A 26 0.51 5.64 0.07
N ILE A 27 0.59 6.75 -0.66
CA ILE A 27 1.21 6.78 -1.99
C ILE A 27 2.67 7.19 -1.79
N VAL A 28 3.59 6.37 -2.30
CA VAL A 28 5.04 6.56 -2.08
C VAL A 28 5.81 6.48 -3.39
N SER A 29 7.01 7.07 -3.39
CA SER A 29 8.00 6.93 -4.46
C SER A 29 9.36 6.51 -3.88
N PRO A 30 10.19 5.78 -4.62
CA PRO A 30 11.54 5.45 -4.17
C PRO A 30 12.40 6.71 -4.03
N ALA A 31 13.06 6.86 -2.89
CA ALA A 31 14.05 7.91 -2.67
C ALA A 31 15.47 7.43 -3.06
N PRO A 32 16.40 8.34 -3.43
CA PRO A 32 17.77 7.96 -3.82
C PRO A 32 18.57 7.25 -2.72
N ASP A 33 18.21 7.45 -1.46
CA ASP A 33 18.85 6.85 -0.29
C ASP A 33 18.29 5.45 0.07
N GLY A 34 17.39 4.91 -0.77
CA GLY A 34 16.74 3.62 -0.55
C GLY A 34 15.53 3.67 0.40
N THR A 35 15.12 4.86 0.85
CA THR A 35 13.89 5.05 1.63
C THR A 35 12.69 5.33 0.72
N LEU A 36 11.55 5.64 1.33
CA LEU A 36 10.32 6.02 0.64
C LEU A 36 10.03 7.51 0.89
N ALA A 37 9.77 8.24 -0.18
CA ALA A 37 9.19 9.58 -0.12
C ALA A 37 7.66 9.47 -0.23
N PHE A 38 6.94 10.14 0.67
CA PHE A 38 5.48 10.24 0.60
C PHE A 38 5.09 11.23 -0.49
N VAL A 39 4.19 10.80 -1.37
CA VAL A 39 3.78 11.58 -2.53
C VAL A 39 2.56 12.44 -2.14
N PRO A 40 2.48 13.72 -2.59
CA PRO A 40 1.32 14.57 -2.37
C PRO A 40 0.03 14.01 -2.98
N ASP A 41 -1.11 14.47 -2.46
CA ASP A 41 -2.44 14.11 -2.97
C ASP A 41 -2.57 14.41 -4.48
N GLY A 42 -3.11 13.44 -5.24
CA GLY A 42 -3.37 13.58 -6.67
C GLY A 42 -2.18 13.29 -7.58
N GLU A 43 -0.98 13.10 -7.01
CA GLU A 43 0.20 12.65 -7.74
C GLU A 43 0.31 11.12 -7.73
N GLN A 44 0.90 10.57 -8.79
CA GLN A 44 0.98 9.13 -8.98
C GLN A 44 2.20 8.55 -8.24
N GLY A 45 1.99 7.40 -7.58
CA GLY A 45 3.07 6.65 -6.95
C GLY A 45 2.64 5.21 -6.65
N GLN A 46 3.50 4.48 -5.93
CA GLN A 46 3.21 3.12 -5.50
C GLN A 46 2.30 3.13 -4.28
N LEU A 47 1.33 2.21 -4.24
CA LEU A 47 0.53 1.98 -3.04
C LEU A 47 1.37 1.21 -2.00
N ALA A 48 1.52 1.80 -0.83
CA ALA A 48 2.17 1.21 0.32
C ALA A 48 1.21 1.04 1.49
N LEU A 49 1.37 -0.05 2.25
CA LEU A 49 0.59 -0.33 3.46
C LEU A 49 1.54 -0.48 4.66
N LYS A 50 1.23 0.18 5.78
CA LYS A 50 2.01 0.03 7.01
C LYS A 50 1.85 -1.39 7.55
N THR A 51 2.95 -2.06 7.87
CA THR A 51 2.95 -3.45 8.33
C THR A 51 2.20 -3.63 9.66
N GLY A 52 1.68 -4.83 9.90
CA GLY A 52 1.02 -5.20 11.17
C GLY A 52 -0.47 -5.52 11.07
N TRP A 53 -1.07 -5.58 9.88
CA TRP A 53 -2.49 -5.94 9.74
C TRP A 53 -2.72 -7.47 9.82
N PRO A 54 -3.89 -7.93 10.31
CA PRO A 54 -4.13 -9.36 10.61
C PRO A 54 -4.03 -10.31 9.41
N SER A 55 -4.38 -9.84 8.22
CA SER A 55 -4.45 -10.65 7.01
C SER A 55 -3.21 -10.54 6.12
N MET A 56 -2.06 -10.13 6.66
CA MET A 56 -0.82 -10.08 5.90
C MET A 56 -0.38 -11.49 5.50
N PHE A 57 -0.06 -11.68 4.22
CA PHE A 57 0.53 -12.93 3.75
C PHE A 57 1.92 -13.16 4.37
N ARG A 58 2.31 -14.42 4.51
CA ARG A 58 3.53 -14.80 5.25
C ARG A 58 4.78 -14.95 4.38
N GLY A 59 4.63 -14.84 3.06
CA GLY A 59 5.71 -15.12 2.13
C GLY A 59 5.22 -15.65 0.79
N TYR A 60 6.14 -15.67 -0.17
CA TYR A 60 6.01 -16.45 -1.39
C TYR A 60 6.60 -17.84 -1.16
N LEU A 61 5.93 -18.89 -1.65
CA LEU A 61 6.36 -20.28 -1.47
C LEU A 61 7.73 -20.50 -2.11
N GLY A 62 8.73 -20.89 -1.30
CA GLY A 62 10.11 -21.11 -1.76
C GLY A 62 10.90 -19.84 -2.09
N GLU A 63 10.31 -18.66 -1.89
CA GLU A 63 10.79 -17.38 -2.44
C GLU A 63 10.87 -16.30 -1.34
N ASP A 64 11.58 -16.62 -0.27
CA ASP A 64 11.73 -15.74 0.90
C ASP A 64 12.50 -14.45 0.59
N ALA A 65 13.49 -14.51 -0.30
CA ALA A 65 14.20 -13.32 -0.76
C ALA A 65 13.25 -12.33 -1.45
N ARG A 66 12.38 -12.83 -2.34
CA ARG A 66 11.36 -12.02 -3.01
C ARG A 66 10.37 -11.42 -2.02
N TYR A 67 9.95 -12.17 -1.00
CA TYR A 67 9.08 -11.63 0.05
C TYR A 67 9.71 -10.43 0.74
N ARG A 68 10.99 -10.53 1.14
CA ARG A 68 11.71 -9.42 1.80
C ARG A 68 11.84 -8.18 0.92
N THR A 69 11.96 -8.34 -0.39
CA THR A 69 12.04 -7.18 -1.33
C THR A 69 10.75 -6.36 -1.42
N CYS A 70 9.62 -6.89 -0.94
CA CYS A 70 8.36 -6.13 -0.91
C CYS A 70 8.31 -5.09 0.21
N PHE A 71 9.32 -5.01 1.09
CA PHE A 71 9.28 -4.15 2.26
C PHE A 71 10.40 -3.12 2.26
N VAL A 72 10.06 -1.88 2.62
CA VAL A 72 11.01 -0.79 2.90
C VAL A 72 10.68 -0.21 4.27
N GLY A 73 11.53 -0.50 5.26
CA GLY A 73 11.20 -0.24 6.66
C GLY A 73 9.92 -0.97 7.07
N ASP A 74 8.97 -0.24 7.65
CA ASP A 74 7.67 -0.78 8.07
C ASP A 74 6.59 -0.71 6.98
N TRP A 75 6.96 -0.45 5.72
CA TRP A 75 6.01 -0.32 4.63
C TRP A 75 6.10 -1.50 3.68
N TYR A 76 4.95 -2.13 3.42
CA TYR A 76 4.78 -3.12 2.37
C TYR A 76 4.37 -2.42 1.07
N LEU A 77 5.14 -2.64 0.00
CA LEU A 77 4.83 -2.18 -1.35
C LEU A 77 3.94 -3.23 -2.04
N SER A 78 2.72 -2.85 -2.42
CA SER A 78 1.78 -3.80 -3.04
C SER A 78 2.17 -4.16 -4.49
N GLY A 79 2.97 -3.30 -5.13
CA GLY A 79 3.28 -3.37 -6.56
C GLY A 79 2.25 -2.67 -7.44
N ASP A 80 1.18 -2.10 -6.85
CA ASP A 80 0.18 -1.32 -7.58
C ASP A 80 0.55 0.16 -7.63
N VAL A 81 0.03 0.85 -8.65
CA VAL A 81 0.18 2.29 -8.83
C VAL A 81 -1.16 2.98 -8.58
N ALA A 82 -1.16 4.03 -7.77
CA ALA A 82 -2.37 4.78 -7.38
C ALA A 82 -2.07 6.29 -7.22
N ARG A 83 -3.13 7.08 -7.02
CA ARG A 83 -3.10 8.54 -6.76
C ARG A 83 -4.33 8.96 -5.95
#